data_AF-A0A6M3K0D4-F1
#
_entry.id   AF-A0A6M3K0D4-F1
#
_cell.length_a   1.000
_cell.length_b   1.000
_cell.length_c   1.000
_cell.angle_alpha   90.00
_cell.angle_beta   90.00
_cell.angle_gamma   90.00
#
_symmetry.space_group_name_H-M   'P 1'
#
loop_
_entity.id
_entity.type
_entity.pdbx_description
1 polymer ?
#
loop_
_entity_poly.entity_id
_entity_poly.type
_entity_poly.pdbx_seq_one_letter_code
_entity_poly.pdbx_strand_id
1 'polypeptide(L)'
;MEENNMQKWSKVFPKKEGLYWFYGYRYGKMSCGKKQQPELMLVKVVKCRSNVFMYIASGQFLYETKVECPHFQKVTLPIFPTDLD
;
A
#
# COMPACT_ATOMS: atom_id res chain seq x y z
N MET A 1 6.20 28.72 -5.92
CA MET A 1 5.64 28.04 -4.74
C MET A 1 5.55 26.58 -5.09
N GLU A 2 6.52 25.78 -4.65
CA GLU A 2 6.44 24.33 -4.80
C GLU A 2 5.30 23.84 -3.93
N GLU A 3 4.24 23.32 -4.54
CA GLU A 3 3.24 22.53 -3.84
C GLU A 3 3.96 21.30 -3.27
N ASN A 4 4.39 21.40 -2.02
CA ASN A 4 4.63 20.25 -1.18
C ASN A 4 3.30 19.53 -1.03
N ASN A 5 2.98 18.71 -2.03
CA ASN A 5 1.85 17.82 -2.08
C ASN A 5 2.12 16.75 -1.01
N MET A 6 1.91 17.11 0.28
CA MET A 6 2.12 16.23 1.42
C MET A 6 1.21 15.03 1.21
N GLN A 7 1.79 13.97 0.64
CA GLN A 7 1.09 12.74 0.34
C GLN A 7 0.49 12.21 1.65
N LYS A 8 -0.82 12.32 1.77
CA LYS A 8 -1.51 11.96 3.01
C LYS A 8 -1.64 10.45 3.09
N TRP A 9 -1.21 9.88 4.21
CA TRP A 9 -1.55 8.52 4.59
C TRP A 9 -3.08 8.40 4.75
N SER A 10 -3.65 7.36 4.17
CA SER A 10 -5.07 7.02 4.23
C SER A 10 -5.27 5.71 4.97
N LYS A 11 -6.29 5.63 5.83
CA LYS A 11 -6.67 4.38 6.49
C LYS A 11 -7.54 3.46 5.63
N VAL A 12 -7.86 3.90 4.42
CA VAL A 12 -8.76 3.20 3.49
C VAL A 12 -7.94 2.50 2.43
N PHE A 13 -8.32 1.25 2.14
CA PHE A 13 -7.73 0.50 1.04
C PHE A 13 -7.94 1.20 -0.31
N PRO A 14 -6.88 1.34 -1.11
CA PRO A 14 -6.94 2.08 -2.37
C PRO A 14 -7.83 1.38 -3.41
N LYS A 15 -8.74 2.15 -4.02
CA LYS A 15 -9.62 1.72 -5.13
C LYS A 15 -9.14 2.19 -6.49
N LYS A 16 -7.86 2.53 -6.61
CA LYS A 16 -7.20 2.93 -7.86
C LYS A 16 -5.96 2.07 -8.01
N GLU A 17 -5.70 1.66 -9.25
CA GLU A 17 -4.50 0.90 -9.57
C GLU A 17 -3.24 1.75 -9.38
N GLY A 18 -2.13 1.08 -9.07
CA GLY A 18 -0.83 1.72 -8.91
C GLY A 18 0.00 1.14 -7.78
N LEU A 19 1.09 1.81 -7.47
CA LEU A 19 1.97 1.48 -6.35
C LEU A 19 1.62 2.35 -5.14
N TYR A 20 1.57 1.71 -3.98
CA TYR A 20 1.24 2.32 -2.70
C TYR A 20 2.25 1.86 -1.65
N TRP A 21 2.71 2.76 -0.80
CA TRP A 21 3.28 2.39 0.48
C TRP A 21 2.16 1.92 1.39
N PHE A 22 2.35 0.78 2.03
CA PHE A 22 1.50 0.28 3.11
C PHE A 22 2.30 0.26 4.39
N TYR A 23 1.70 0.76 5.47
CA TYR A 23 2.19 0.62 6.84
C TYR A 23 1.07 0.08 7.73
N GLY A 24 1.29 -1.07 8.33
CA GLY A 24 0.29 -1.69 9.20
C GLY A 24 0.64 -3.11 9.61
N TYR A 25 -0.23 -3.74 10.38
CA TYR A 25 -0.04 -5.09 10.87
C TYR A 25 -0.63 -6.09 9.87
N ARG A 26 0.15 -7.10 9.51
CA ARG A 26 -0.29 -8.21 8.66
C ARG A 26 -0.65 -9.39 9.55
N TYR A 27 -1.85 -9.93 9.34
CA TYR A 27 -2.43 -11.02 10.13
C TYR A 27 -2.66 -10.62 11.61
N GLY A 28 -3.88 -10.79 12.12
CA GLY A 28 -4.16 -10.64 13.55
C GLY A 28 -3.29 -11.61 14.38
N LYS A 29 -3.28 -11.44 15.72
CA LYS A 29 -2.47 -12.22 16.70
C LYS A 29 -2.05 -13.59 16.15
N MET A 30 -0.74 -13.80 15.97
CA MET A 30 -0.21 -15.13 15.65
C MET A 30 -0.69 -16.12 16.72
N SER A 31 -0.86 -17.40 16.36
CA SER A 31 -1.28 -18.47 17.27
C SER A 31 -0.40 -18.58 18.53
N CYS A 32 0.84 -18.06 18.48
CA CYS A 32 1.77 -17.97 19.60
C CYS A 32 1.55 -16.75 20.52
N GLY A 33 0.49 -15.95 20.32
CA GLY A 33 0.17 -14.78 21.13
C GLY A 33 1.07 -13.55 20.90
N LYS A 34 2.11 -13.66 20.07
CA LYS A 34 2.98 -12.52 19.72
C LYS A 34 2.24 -11.56 18.78
N LYS A 35 2.17 -10.29 19.18
CA LYS A 35 1.79 -9.20 18.27
C LYS A 35 2.93 -9.01 17.28
N GLN A 36 2.65 -9.14 15.99
CA GLN A 36 3.60 -8.71 14.96
C GLN A 36 3.82 -7.21 15.08
N GLN A 37 4.98 -6.72 14.65
CA GLN A 37 5.20 -5.28 14.48
C GLN A 37 4.57 -4.84 13.15
N PRO A 38 4.20 -3.56 13.00
CA PRO A 38 3.73 -3.07 11.73
C PRO A 38 4.87 -3.09 10.71
N GLU A 39 4.56 -3.46 9.47
CA GLU A 39 5.54 -3.53 8.38
C GLU A 39 5.29 -2.38 7.40
N LEU A 40 6.37 -1.73 6.96
CA LEU A 40 6.35 -0.83 5.80
C LEU A 40 6.70 -1.62 4.54
N MET A 41 5.84 -1.60 3.54
CA MET A 41 6.06 -2.33 2.29
C MET A 41 5.45 -1.64 1.08
N LEU A 42 6.01 -1.97 -0.08
CA LEU A 42 5.49 -1.55 -1.37
C LEU A 42 4.38 -2.52 -1.81
N VAL A 43 3.20 -1.97 -2.07
CA VAL A 43 2.00 -2.71 -2.48
C VAL A 43 1.62 -2.30 -3.89
N LYS A 44 1.47 -3.28 -4.77
CA LYS A 44 0.87 -3.10 -6.09
C LYS A 44 -0.62 -3.37 -6.01
N VAL A 45 -1.42 -2.41 -6.46
CA VAL A 45 -2.88 -2.48 -6.54
C VAL A 45 -3.25 -2.73 -7.99
N VAL A 46 -3.95 -3.83 -8.26
CA VAL A 46 -4.42 -4.21 -9.60
C VAL A 46 -5.91 -4.49 -9.58
N LYS A 47 -6.65 -4.13 -10.63
CA LYS A 47 -8.06 -4.41 -10.79
C LYS A 47 -8.23 -5.71 -11.58
N CYS A 48 -9.03 -6.65 -11.06
CA CYS A 48 -9.12 -8.00 -11.64
C CYS A 48 -10.49 -8.31 -12.25
N ARG A 49 -11.55 -7.75 -11.67
CA ARG A 49 -12.93 -7.78 -12.18
C ARG A 49 -13.58 -6.43 -11.91
N SER A 50 -14.80 -6.20 -12.39
CA SER A 50 -15.59 -5.02 -12.06
C SER A 50 -15.69 -4.87 -10.53
N ASN A 51 -14.93 -3.91 -9.99
CA ASN A 51 -14.85 -3.51 -8.57
C ASN A 51 -14.00 -4.38 -7.62
N VAL A 52 -13.28 -5.40 -8.11
CA VAL A 52 -12.38 -6.19 -7.26
C VAL A 52 -10.93 -5.74 -7.47
N PHE A 53 -10.29 -5.27 -6.39
CA PHE A 53 -8.88 -4.91 -6.35
C PHE A 53 -8.08 -5.95 -5.59
N MET A 54 -6.94 -6.35 -6.15
CA MET A 54 -5.95 -7.19 -5.47
C MET A 54 -4.76 -6.34 -5.05
N TYR A 55 -4.26 -6.62 -3.84
CA TYR A 55 -3.15 -5.91 -3.20
C TYR A 55 -1.98 -6.91 -3.06
N ILE A 56 -0.90 -6.67 -3.79
CA ILE A 56 0.23 -7.60 -3.88
C ILE A 56 1.47 -6.94 -3.25
N ALA A 57 2.06 -7.58 -2.25
CA ALA A 57 3.28 -7.13 -1.59
C ALA A 57 4.23 -8.31 -1.39
N SER A 58 5.48 -8.18 -1.84
CA SER A 58 6.52 -9.21 -1.68
C SER A 58 6.08 -10.62 -2.11
N GLY A 59 5.36 -10.71 -3.23
CA GLY A 59 4.84 -11.99 -3.76
C GLY A 59 3.66 -12.58 -3.00
N GLN A 60 3.11 -11.86 -2.00
CA GLN A 60 1.97 -12.30 -1.20
C GLN A 60 0.78 -11.35 -1.37
N PHE A 61 -0.43 -11.88 -1.15
CA PHE A 61 -1.65 -11.09 -1.16
C PHE A 61 -1.95 -10.49 0.20
N LEU A 62 -2.28 -9.20 0.20
CA LEU A 62 -2.88 -8.48 1.32
C LEU A 62 -4.39 -8.55 1.19
N TYR A 63 -5.04 -9.07 2.22
CA TYR A 63 -6.51 -9.16 2.29
C TYR A 63 -7.00 -8.20 3.36
N GLU A 64 -8.05 -7.44 3.06
CA GLU A 64 -8.61 -6.43 3.98
C GLU A 64 -8.98 -7.03 5.34
N THR A 65 -9.49 -8.26 5.36
CA THR A 65 -9.86 -9.00 6.59
C THR A 65 -8.68 -9.45 7.45
N LYS A 66 -7.45 -9.38 6.91
CA LYS A 66 -6.23 -9.85 7.57
C LYS A 66 -5.29 -8.69 7.91
N VAL A 67 -5.74 -7.45 7.80
CA VAL A 67 -4.91 -6.27 8.03
C VAL A 67 -5.49 -5.44 9.16
N GLU A 68 -4.67 -5.09 10.14
CA GLU A 68 -5.04 -4.19 11.23
C GLU A 68 -4.30 -2.85 11.09
N CYS A 69 -5.00 -1.76 11.40
CA CYS A 69 -4.50 -0.39 11.27
C CYS A 69 -3.82 -0.08 9.92
N PRO A 70 -4.46 -0.38 8.77
CA PRO A 70 -3.86 -0.11 7.47
C PRO A 70 -3.62 1.37 7.29
N HIS A 71 -2.43 1.76 6.85
CA HIS A 71 -2.15 3.09 6.32
C HIS A 71 -1.57 2.94 4.93
N PHE A 72 -2.15 3.65 3.96
CA PHE A 72 -1.73 3.63 2.56
C PHE A 72 -1.35 5.01 2.08
N GLN A 73 -0.29 5.11 1.30
CA GLN A 73 0.12 6.34 0.63
C GLN A 73 0.47 6.01 -0.82
N LYS A 74 -0.11 6.74 -1.79
CA LYS A 74 0.22 6.50 -3.20
C LYS A 74 1.69 6.85 -3.44
N VAL A 75 2.42 5.98 -4.12
CA VAL A 75 3.83 6.21 -4.45
C VAL A 75 3.91 7.23 -5.56
N THR A 76 4.73 8.25 -5.38
CA THR A 76 5.25 9.04 -6.51
C THR A 76 6.57 8.41 -6.90
N LEU A 77 6.60 7.83 -8.10
CA LEU A 77 7.86 7.40 -8.68
C LEU A 77 8.64 8.64 -9.12
N PRO A 78 9.98 8.63 -9.01
CA PRO A 78 10.77 9.68 -9.61
C PRO A 78 10.46 9.73 -11.11
N ILE A 79 10.20 10.93 -11.61
CA ILE A 79 10.26 11.17 -13.05
C ILE A 79 11.74 11.17 -13.36
N PHE A 80 12.21 10.14 -14.05
CA PHE A 80 13.55 10.20 -14.62
C PHE A 80 13.54 11.36 -15.61
N PRO A 81 14.59 12.20 -15.64
CA PRO A 81 14.78 13.11 -16.75
C PRO A 81 14.91 12.23 -18.00
N THR A 82 13.80 12.03 -18.72
CA THR A 82 13.86 11.70 -20.13
C THR A 82 14.58 12.84 -20.78
N ASP A 83 15.59 12.53 -21.58
CA ASP A 83 16.60 13.44 -22.10
C ASP A 83 16.07 14.87 -22.26
N LEU A 84 16.73 15.79 -21.56
CA LEU A 84 16.59 17.22 -21.78
C LEU A 84 16.88 17.51 -23.25
N ASP A 85 15.85 17.52 -24.08
CA ASP A 85 15.83 18.20 -25.38
C ASP A 85 15.68 19.70 -25.17
#